data_AF-A0A258LBQ7-F1
#
_entry.id   AF-A0A258LBQ7-F1
#
_cell.length_a   1.000
_cell.length_b   1.000
_cell.length_c   1.000
_cell.angle_alpha   90.00
_cell.angle_beta   90.00
_cell.angle_gamma   90.00
#
_symmetry.space_group_name_H-M   'P 1'
#
loop_
_entity.id
_entity.type
_entity.pdbx_description
1 polymer ?
#
loop_
_entity_poly.entity_id
_entity_poly.type
_entity_poly.pdbx_seq_one_letter_code
_entity_poly.pdbx_strand_id
1 'polypeptide(L)'
;MKRIQTIDIARGLVILIMALDHCRDLLHSTAITQNPTDLNTTTPILFFTRWITHFCAPSFVFLAGSSAYLSFKKTNNLSAARNFLIKRGLWLVLLEFTVISFGIWFDIHFQMLFFQVIAAIGFGMIILAALLSLSPKTITTIGIGIISIHNLLEWLFQGSQSIWIKIASPLFVPSMFPLSEHLTFFIGYPLTPWLGILLLGFG
;
A
#
# COMPACT_ATOMS: atom_id res chain seq x y z
N MET A 1 5.52 14.75 23.21
CA MET A 1 4.30 14.48 22.41
C MET A 1 3.42 13.51 23.18
N LYS A 2 2.15 13.83 23.47
CA LYS A 2 1.22 12.84 24.05
C LYS A 2 0.67 11.98 22.91
N ARG A 3 1.00 10.70 22.92
CA ARG A 3 0.55 9.71 21.92
C ARG A 3 -0.93 9.39 22.15
N ILE A 4 -1.66 9.09 21.07
CA ILE A 4 -3.03 8.60 21.16
C ILE A 4 -2.96 7.08 21.26
N GLN A 5 -3.08 6.56 22.48
CA GLN A 5 -2.88 5.15 22.77
C GLN A 5 -3.77 4.24 21.92
N THR A 6 -5.04 4.60 21.70
CA THR A 6 -5.96 3.80 20.88
C THR A 6 -5.48 3.61 19.44
N ILE A 7 -4.89 4.65 18.82
CA ILE A 7 -4.34 4.56 17.47
C ILE A 7 -3.08 3.69 17.45
N ASP A 8 -2.23 3.83 18.45
CA ASP A 8 -1.01 3.02 18.55
C ASP A 8 -1.34 1.54 18.76
N ILE A 9 -2.34 1.22 19.60
CA ILE A 9 -2.82 -0.15 19.82
C ILE A 9 -3.42 -0.72 18.53
N ALA A 10 -4.30 0.02 17.85
CA ALA A 10 -4.91 -0.43 16.60
C ALA A 10 -3.85 -0.71 15.52
N ARG A 11 -2.86 0.18 15.37
CA ARG A 11 -1.75 -0.02 14.44
C ARG A 11 -0.90 -1.23 14.83
N GLY A 12 -0.59 -1.40 16.11
CA GLY A 12 0.19 -2.54 16.62
C GLY A 12 -0.51 -3.87 16.35
N LEU A 13 -1.82 -3.94 16.59
CA LEU A 13 -2.63 -5.13 16.31
C LEU A 13 -2.65 -5.46 14.82
N VAL A 14 -2.85 -4.46 13.96
CA VAL A 14 -2.83 -4.64 12.50
C VAL A 14 -1.47 -5.14 12.02
N ILE A 15 -0.36 -4.59 12.53
CA ILE A 15 1.00 -5.05 12.18
C ILE A 15 1.22 -6.50 12.63
N LEU A 16 0.79 -6.85 13.85
CA LEU A 16 0.92 -8.21 14.38
C LEU A 16 0.20 -9.23 13.49
N ILE A 17 -1.06 -8.96 13.15
CA ILE A 17 -1.88 -9.85 12.32
C ILE A 17 -1.30 -9.95 10.89
N MET A 18 -0.82 -8.84 10.34
CA MET A 18 -0.15 -8.81 9.02
C MET A 18 1.16 -9.61 9.01
N ALA A 19 1.94 -9.55 10.08
CA ALA A 19 3.16 -10.35 10.20
C ALA A 19 2.86 -11.85 10.25
N LEU A 20 1.80 -12.26 10.96
CA LEU A 20 1.33 -13.66 10.95
C LEU A 20 0.91 -14.11 9.54
N ASP A 21 0.26 -13.24 8.77
CA ASP A 21 -0.10 -13.51 7.37
C ASP A 21 1.13 -13.77 6.50
N HIS A 22 2.17 -12.95 6.65
CA HIS A 22 3.43 -13.14 5.94
C HIS A 22 4.18 -14.40 6.39
N CYS A 23 4.15 -14.76 7.67
CA CYS A 23 4.69 -16.04 8.13
C CYS A 23 3.99 -17.22 7.46
N ARG A 24 2.66 -17.17 7.28
CA ARG A 24 1.94 -18.17 6.49
C ARG A 24 2.46 -18.20 5.06
N ASP A 25 2.57 -17.04 4.39
CA ASP A 25 3.00 -16.98 2.99
C ASP A 25 4.39 -17.59 2.76
N LEU A 26 5.27 -17.52 3.76
CA LEU A 26 6.63 -18.07 3.69
C LEU A 26 6.73 -19.55 4.11
N LEU A 27 5.85 -20.03 4.98
CA LEU A 27 5.97 -21.36 5.61
C LEU A 27 4.95 -22.39 5.10
N HIS A 28 3.77 -21.97 4.63
CA HIS A 28 2.78 -22.90 4.09
C HIS A 28 3.23 -23.43 2.73
N SER A 29 3.31 -24.75 2.61
CA SER A 29 3.70 -25.44 1.37
C SER A 29 2.81 -25.11 0.17
N THR A 30 1.54 -24.78 0.42
CA THR A 30 0.57 -24.43 -0.63
C THR A 30 0.40 -22.91 -0.81
N ALA A 31 1.14 -22.07 -0.10
CA ALA A 31 0.95 -20.61 -0.12
C ALA A 31 1.08 -19.98 -1.52
N ILE A 32 1.94 -20.57 -2.37
CA ILE A 32 2.19 -20.07 -3.73
C ILE A 32 1.24 -20.72 -4.76
N THR A 33 0.72 -21.93 -4.47
CA THR A 33 -0.03 -22.74 -5.44
C THR A 33 -1.54 -22.72 -5.22
N GLN A 34 -2.00 -22.35 -4.03
CA GLN A 34 -3.41 -22.33 -3.66
C GLN A 34 -3.82 -20.96 -3.14
N ASN A 35 -4.99 -20.50 -3.59
CA ASN A 35 -5.61 -19.32 -3.01
C ASN A 35 -6.31 -19.72 -1.70
N PRO A 36 -5.91 -19.18 -0.53
CA PRO A 36 -6.53 -19.49 0.75
C PRO A 36 -8.01 -19.03 0.86
N THR A 37 -8.51 -18.26 -0.11
CA THR A 37 -9.91 -17.83 -0.19
C THR A 37 -10.75 -18.63 -1.19
N ASP A 38 -10.17 -19.58 -1.93
CA ASP A 38 -10.92 -20.45 -2.83
C ASP A 38 -11.71 -21.50 -2.04
N LEU A 39 -13.05 -21.36 -2.04
CA LEU A 39 -13.96 -22.23 -1.29
C LEU A 39 -13.92 -23.69 -1.73
N ASN A 40 -13.40 -24.00 -2.93
CA ASN A 40 -13.28 -25.38 -3.41
C ASN A 40 -12.09 -26.13 -2.81
N THR A 41 -11.05 -25.40 -2.39
CA THR A 41 -9.75 -25.99 -2.00
C THR A 41 -9.32 -25.58 -0.59
N THR A 42 -9.91 -24.54 -0.01
CA THR A 42 -9.55 -24.02 1.32
C THR A 42 -10.22 -24.79 2.46
N THR A 43 -9.74 -24.54 3.68
CA THR A 43 -10.41 -24.95 4.92
C THR A 43 -10.98 -23.71 5.61
N PRO A 44 -12.04 -23.83 6.44
CA PRO A 44 -12.61 -22.68 7.15
C PRO A 44 -11.58 -21.90 7.96
N ILE A 45 -10.66 -22.58 8.64
CA ILE A 45 -9.61 -21.95 9.45
C ILE A 45 -8.66 -21.14 8.55
N LEU A 46 -8.16 -21.73 7.47
CA LEU A 46 -7.26 -21.05 6.54
C LEU A 46 -7.94 -19.84 5.86
N PHE A 47 -9.20 -20.00 5.44
CA PHE A 47 -10.01 -18.92 4.91
C PHE A 47 -10.08 -17.73 5.88
N PHE A 48 -10.44 -17.98 7.14
CA PHE A 48 -10.58 -16.90 8.13
C PHE A 48 -9.25 -16.21 8.43
N THR A 49 -8.12 -16.93 8.43
CA THR A 49 -6.81 -16.27 8.58
C THR A 49 -6.55 -15.26 7.48
N ARG A 50 -6.83 -15.60 6.21
CA ARG A 50 -6.68 -14.66 5.09
C ARG A 50 -7.74 -13.58 5.08
N TRP A 51 -8.99 -13.93 5.38
CA TRP A 51 -10.11 -12.99 5.36
C TRP A 51 -9.92 -11.86 6.38
N ILE A 52 -9.44 -12.17 7.59
CA ILE A 52 -9.14 -11.14 8.60
C ILE A 52 -8.00 -10.23 8.12
N THR A 53 -6.96 -10.80 7.51
CA THR A 53 -5.77 -10.05 7.10
C THR A 53 -6.00 -9.17 5.87
N HIS A 54 -7.05 -9.43 5.07
CA HIS A 54 -7.48 -8.53 3.99
C HIS A 54 -7.77 -7.09 4.47
N PHE A 55 -8.20 -6.93 5.72
CA PHE A 55 -8.46 -5.61 6.30
C PHE A 55 -7.21 -4.93 6.85
N CYS A 56 -6.12 -5.67 7.08
CA CYS A 56 -4.92 -5.15 7.73
C CYS A 56 -4.23 -4.09 6.88
N ALA A 57 -3.94 -4.37 5.60
CA ALA A 57 -3.26 -3.40 4.75
C ALA A 57 -4.08 -2.11 4.52
N PRO A 58 -5.40 -2.17 4.18
CA PRO A 58 -6.23 -0.97 4.07
C PRO A 58 -6.29 -0.16 5.37
N SER A 59 -6.47 -0.84 6.51
CA SER A 59 -6.49 -0.17 7.83
C SER A 59 -5.16 0.51 8.14
N PHE A 60 -4.04 -0.15 7.83
CA PHE A 60 -2.71 0.40 8.06
C PHE A 60 -2.46 1.68 7.24
N VAL A 61 -2.85 1.66 5.96
CA VAL A 61 -2.73 2.79 5.03
C VAL A 61 -3.65 3.94 5.43
N PHE A 62 -4.90 3.64 5.81
CA PHE A 62 -5.85 4.62 6.33
C PHE A 62 -5.31 5.31 7.59
N LEU A 63 -4.83 4.54 8.56
CA LEU A 63 -4.26 5.06 9.81
C LEU A 63 -2.98 5.87 9.56
N ALA A 64 -2.21 5.58 8.50
CA ALA A 64 -1.09 6.41 8.08
C ALA A 64 -1.55 7.80 7.61
N GLY A 65 -2.64 7.87 6.83
CA GLY A 65 -3.31 9.11 6.45
C GLY A 65 -3.82 9.90 7.66
N SER A 66 -4.53 9.24 8.59
CA SER A 66 -5.06 9.90 9.79
C SER A 66 -3.95 10.42 10.70
N SER A 67 -2.85 9.68 10.82
CA SER A 67 -1.66 10.12 11.56
C SER A 67 -1.04 11.37 10.94
N ALA A 68 -0.99 11.45 9.60
CA ALA A 68 -0.50 12.61 8.88
C ALA A 68 -1.39 13.85 9.14
N TYR A 69 -2.71 13.70 9.12
CA TYR A 69 -3.64 14.79 9.43
C TYR A 69 -3.50 15.31 10.86
N LEU A 70 -3.46 14.41 11.84
CA LEU A 70 -3.29 14.79 13.24
C LEU A 70 -1.95 15.50 13.49
N SER A 71 -0.90 15.04 12.81
CA SER A 71 0.42 15.70 12.85
C SER A 71 0.38 17.08 12.22
N PHE A 72 -0.29 17.23 11.07
CA PHE A 72 -0.46 18.51 10.38
C PHE A 72 -1.26 19.51 11.22
N LYS A 73 -2.44 19.11 11.70
CA LYS A 73 -3.34 19.94 12.54
C LYS A 73 -2.64 20.46 13.79
N LYS A 74 -1.76 19.64 14.39
CA LYS A 74 -1.03 20.03 15.59
C LYS A 74 0.10 21.01 15.32
N THR A 75 0.83 20.85 14.22
CA THR A 75 1.97 21.72 13.89
C THR A 75 1.48 23.02 13.25
N ASN A 76 0.36 22.98 12.54
CA ASN A 76 -0.25 24.06 11.78
C ASN A 76 0.73 24.81 10.86
N ASN A 77 1.78 24.11 10.40
CA ASN A 77 2.81 24.63 9.52
C ASN A 77 2.89 23.77 8.27
N LEU A 78 2.43 24.32 7.15
CA LEU A 78 2.34 23.63 5.87
C LEU A 78 3.72 23.18 5.35
N SER A 79 4.71 24.05 5.40
CA SER A 79 6.07 23.75 4.89
C SER A 79 6.73 22.64 5.72
N ALA A 80 6.64 22.71 7.04
CA ALA A 80 7.17 21.69 7.93
C ALA A 80 6.48 20.33 7.71
N ALA A 81 5.14 20.32 7.58
CA ALA A 81 4.39 19.10 7.32
C ALA A 81 4.71 18.47 5.95
N ARG A 82 4.84 19.30 4.90
CA ARG A 82 5.26 18.84 3.57
C ARG A 82 6.63 18.17 3.60
N ASN A 83 7.62 18.84 4.17
CA ASN A 83 8.98 18.32 4.27
C ASN A 83 9.03 17.04 5.12
N PHE A 84 8.24 16.96 6.18
CA PHE A 84 8.12 15.75 7.00
C PHE A 84 7.57 14.58 6.20
N LEU A 85 6.47 14.77 5.46
CA LEU A 85 5.86 13.72 4.64
C LEU A 85 6.78 13.27 3.50
N ILE A 86 7.44 14.20 2.80
CA ILE A 86 8.37 13.88 1.70
C ILE A 86 9.55 13.06 2.22
N LYS A 87 10.23 13.52 3.29
CA LYS A 87 11.39 12.80 3.86
C LYS A 87 11.00 11.40 4.33
N ARG A 88 9.86 11.28 5.01
CA ARG A 88 9.38 9.99 5.51
C ARG A 88 8.94 9.09 4.35
N GLY A 89 8.27 9.63 3.34
CA GLY A 89 7.84 8.90 2.16
C GLY A 89 9.01 8.33 1.38
N LEU A 90 10.03 9.15 1.12
CA LEU A 90 11.28 8.70 0.49
C LEU A 90 11.99 7.61 1.30
N TRP A 91 12.02 7.75 2.62
CA TRP A 91 12.60 6.72 3.49
C TRP A 91 11.84 5.39 3.41
N LEU A 92 10.50 5.42 3.37
CA LEU A 92 9.69 4.20 3.22
C LEU A 92 9.91 3.53 1.86
N VAL A 93 9.97 4.32 0.78
CA VAL A 93 10.29 3.79 -0.57
C VAL A 93 11.67 3.16 -0.59
N LEU A 94 12.67 3.81 0.00
CA LEU A 94 14.02 3.26 0.10
C LEU A 94 14.04 1.95 0.89
N LEU A 95 13.36 1.91 2.06
CA LEU A 95 13.31 0.71 2.89
C LEU A 95 12.63 -0.46 2.18
N GLU A 96 11.57 -0.23 1.41
CA GLU A 96 10.88 -1.27 0.65
C GLU A 96 11.84 -1.99 -0.30
N PHE A 97 12.49 -1.20 -1.17
CA PHE A 97 13.35 -1.74 -2.24
C PHE A 97 14.73 -2.20 -1.75
N THR A 98 15.03 -2.03 -0.46
CA THR A 98 16.30 -2.47 0.13
C THR A 98 16.06 -3.47 1.26
N VAL A 99 15.84 -2.97 2.47
CA VAL A 99 15.77 -3.77 3.70
C VAL A 99 14.62 -4.77 3.67
N ILE A 100 13.44 -4.38 3.19
CA ILE A 100 12.26 -5.26 3.17
C ILE A 100 12.36 -6.29 2.07
N SER A 101 12.72 -5.87 0.85
CA SER A 101 12.94 -6.79 -0.27
C SER A 101 13.99 -7.85 0.09
N PHE A 102 15.11 -7.44 0.67
CA PHE A 102 16.14 -8.36 1.14
C PHE A 102 15.68 -9.20 2.34
N GLY A 103 15.01 -8.60 3.33
CA GLY A 103 14.62 -9.28 4.57
C GLY A 103 13.56 -10.36 4.39
N ILE A 104 12.69 -10.24 3.38
CA ILE A 104 11.65 -11.23 3.09
C ILE A 104 12.19 -12.33 2.16
N TRP A 105 12.89 -11.95 1.10
CA TRP A 105 13.27 -12.88 0.02
C TRP A 105 14.71 -13.37 0.08
N PHE A 106 15.56 -12.75 0.89
CA PHE A 106 16.99 -13.04 1.00
C PHE A 106 17.75 -13.02 -0.34
N ASP A 107 17.23 -12.28 -1.33
CA ASP A 107 17.86 -12.10 -2.63
C ASP A 107 18.89 -10.95 -2.57
N ILE A 108 20.18 -11.31 -2.57
CA ILE A 108 21.30 -10.37 -2.53
C ILE A 108 21.43 -9.58 -3.86
N HIS A 109 20.97 -10.17 -4.97
CA HIS A 109 21.13 -9.59 -6.30
C HIS A 109 19.96 -8.68 -6.68
N PHE A 110 18.90 -8.62 -5.87
CA PHE A 110 17.70 -7.81 -6.09
C PHE A 110 17.11 -8.03 -7.49
N GLN A 111 17.05 -9.28 -7.95
CA GLN A 111 16.50 -9.66 -9.24
C GLN A 111 14.99 -9.43 -9.32
N MET A 112 14.32 -9.44 -8.17
CA MET A 112 12.90 -9.10 -8.08
C MET A 112 12.69 -7.92 -7.12
N LEU A 113 12.16 -6.82 -7.64
CA LEU A 113 11.78 -5.65 -6.87
C LEU A 113 10.27 -5.66 -6.64
N PHE A 114 9.86 -5.57 -5.37
CA PHE A 114 8.46 -5.60 -4.99
C PHE A 114 7.99 -4.20 -4.59
N PHE A 115 7.01 -3.67 -5.31
CA PHE A 115 6.23 -2.52 -4.87
C PHE A 115 5.03 -3.04 -4.07
N GLN A 116 5.19 -3.06 -2.74
CA GLN A 116 4.14 -3.47 -1.81
C GLN A 116 3.62 -2.29 -0.99
N VAL A 117 2.95 -2.60 0.13
CA VAL A 117 2.21 -1.64 0.95
C VAL A 117 3.09 -0.50 1.48
N ILE A 118 4.37 -0.76 1.79
CA ILE A 118 5.27 0.25 2.36
C ILE A 118 5.66 1.27 1.30
N ALA A 119 6.01 0.81 0.08
CA ALA A 119 6.24 1.72 -1.04
C ALA A 119 4.96 2.50 -1.41
N ALA A 120 3.80 1.85 -1.45
CA ALA A 120 2.52 2.51 -1.73
C ALA A 120 2.23 3.65 -0.74
N ILE A 121 2.45 3.43 0.56
CA ILE A 121 2.36 4.48 1.59
C ILE A 121 3.41 5.57 1.36
N GLY A 122 4.65 5.19 1.05
CA GLY A 122 5.75 6.12 0.82
C GLY A 122 5.46 7.11 -0.31
N PHE A 123 5.08 6.61 -1.48
CA PHE A 123 4.62 7.43 -2.60
C PHE A 123 3.33 8.19 -2.26
N GLY A 124 2.40 7.56 -1.57
CA GLY A 124 1.17 8.21 -1.09
C GLY A 124 1.44 9.42 -0.19
N MET A 125 2.44 9.35 0.70
CA MET A 125 2.86 10.48 1.54
C MET A 125 3.47 11.62 0.71
N ILE A 126 4.26 11.30 -0.33
CA ILE A 126 4.84 12.30 -1.24
C ILE A 126 3.73 13.01 -2.02
N ILE A 127 2.76 12.28 -2.54
CA ILE A 127 1.60 12.85 -3.25
C ILE A 127 0.74 13.67 -2.28
N LEU A 128 0.45 13.14 -1.09
CA LEU A 128 -0.28 13.87 -0.06
C LEU A 128 0.42 15.19 0.30
N ALA A 129 1.75 15.22 0.38
CA ALA A 129 2.51 16.45 0.62
C ALA A 129 2.22 17.52 -0.44
N ALA A 130 2.13 17.14 -1.72
CA ALA A 130 1.72 18.06 -2.78
C ALA A 130 0.28 18.57 -2.55
N LEU A 131 -0.62 17.68 -2.18
CA LEU A 131 -2.05 17.97 -1.94
C LEU A 131 -2.34 18.71 -0.62
N LEU A 132 -1.38 18.83 0.31
CA LEU A 132 -1.59 19.45 1.63
C LEU A 132 -2.09 20.91 1.61
N SER A 133 -1.96 21.63 0.49
CA SER A 133 -2.53 22.98 0.36
C SER A 133 -4.06 22.98 0.16
N LEU A 134 -4.65 21.83 -0.16
CA LEU A 134 -6.10 21.68 -0.32
C LEU A 134 -6.77 21.53 1.05
N SER A 135 -8.08 21.81 1.10
CA SER A 135 -8.85 21.58 2.32
C SER A 135 -8.95 20.08 2.62
N PRO A 136 -9.03 19.66 3.90
CA PRO A 136 -9.22 18.25 4.26
C PRO A 136 -10.42 17.62 3.55
N LYS A 137 -11.55 18.33 3.46
CA LYS A 137 -12.75 17.88 2.72
C LYS A 137 -12.47 17.58 1.25
N THR A 138 -11.68 18.41 0.59
CA THR A 138 -11.28 18.19 -0.81
C THR A 138 -10.45 16.93 -0.95
N ILE A 139 -9.50 16.71 -0.03
CA ILE A 139 -8.65 15.52 0.00
C ILE A 139 -9.49 14.25 0.24
N THR A 140 -10.42 14.27 1.19
CA THR A 140 -11.38 13.16 1.40
C THR A 140 -12.19 12.88 0.15
N THR A 141 -12.70 13.93 -0.51
CA THR A 141 -13.52 13.79 -1.72
C THR A 141 -12.73 13.14 -2.86
N ILE A 142 -11.46 13.53 -3.04
CA ILE A 142 -10.56 12.89 -4.02
C ILE A 142 -10.35 11.41 -3.65
N GLY A 143 -10.11 11.09 -2.37
CA GLY A 143 -9.97 9.72 -1.90
C GLY A 143 -11.20 8.85 -2.18
N ILE A 144 -12.39 9.35 -1.88
CA ILE A 144 -13.68 8.68 -2.19
C ILE A 144 -13.84 8.48 -3.69
N GLY A 145 -13.53 9.50 -4.50
CA GLY A 145 -13.59 9.42 -5.95
C GLY A 145 -12.68 8.32 -6.51
N ILE A 146 -11.44 8.25 -6.04
CA ILE A 146 -10.48 7.20 -6.41
C ILE A 146 -11.03 5.81 -6.04
N ILE A 147 -11.48 5.62 -4.80
CA ILE A 147 -12.01 4.32 -4.34
C ILE A 147 -13.25 3.90 -5.15
N SER A 148 -14.11 4.85 -5.51
CA SER A 148 -15.33 4.54 -6.26
C SER A 148 -15.08 4.24 -7.74
N ILE A 149 -14.04 4.85 -8.33
CA ILE A 149 -13.81 4.84 -9.79
C ILE A 149 -12.70 3.86 -10.21
N HIS A 150 -11.72 3.55 -9.34
CA HIS A 150 -10.53 2.79 -9.78
C HIS A 150 -10.88 1.44 -10.43
N ASN A 151 -11.85 0.68 -9.87
CA ASN A 151 -12.29 -0.60 -10.44
C ASN A 151 -12.91 -0.46 -11.85
N LEU A 152 -13.57 0.66 -12.16
CA LEU A 152 -14.11 0.92 -13.50
C LEU A 152 -12.99 1.16 -14.51
N LEU A 153 -11.91 1.82 -14.07
CA LEU A 153 -10.73 2.08 -14.91
C LEU A 153 -9.99 0.77 -15.22
N GLU A 154 -9.97 -0.20 -14.30
CA GLU A 154 -9.38 -1.51 -14.54
C GLU A 154 -9.98 -2.20 -15.78
N TRP A 155 -11.30 -2.11 -15.95
CA TRP A 155 -11.98 -2.71 -17.11
C TRP A 155 -11.56 -2.07 -18.44
N LEU A 156 -11.26 -0.77 -18.46
CA LEU A 156 -10.78 -0.07 -19.65
C LEU A 156 -9.35 -0.47 -20.06
N PHE A 157 -8.56 -0.98 -19.11
CA PHE A 157 -7.18 -1.41 -19.39
C PHE A 157 -7.10 -2.84 -19.93
N GLN A 158 -8.12 -3.67 -19.68
CA GLN A 158 -8.16 -5.06 -20.18
C GLN A 158 -8.31 -5.10 -21.71
N GLY A 159 -7.36 -5.76 -22.38
CA GLY A 159 -7.41 -6.00 -23.83
C GLY A 159 -6.93 -4.85 -24.73
N SER A 160 -6.49 -3.71 -24.17
CA SER A 160 -5.98 -2.61 -24.97
C SER A 160 -4.52 -2.81 -25.42
N GLN A 161 -4.25 -2.53 -26.71
CA GLN A 161 -2.90 -2.57 -27.28
C GLN A 161 -2.16 -1.22 -27.20
N SER A 162 -2.81 -0.18 -26.68
CA SER A 162 -2.21 1.16 -26.60
C SER A 162 -1.02 1.19 -25.64
N ILE A 163 0.10 1.77 -26.10
CA ILE A 163 1.31 1.93 -25.30
C ILE A 163 1.06 2.78 -24.05
N TRP A 164 0.20 3.80 -24.15
CA TRP A 164 -0.18 4.66 -23.03
C TRP A 164 -0.89 3.89 -21.93
N ILE A 165 -1.75 2.95 -22.32
CA ILE A 165 -2.47 2.09 -21.37
C ILE A 165 -1.49 1.11 -20.70
N LYS A 166 -0.53 0.55 -21.44
CA LYS A 166 0.50 -0.31 -20.85
C LYS A 166 1.34 0.43 -19.80
N ILE A 167 1.68 1.70 -20.04
CA ILE A 167 2.42 2.55 -19.09
C ILE A 167 1.56 2.96 -17.90
N ALA A 168 0.26 3.21 -18.08
CA ALA A 168 -0.64 3.68 -17.02
C ALA A 168 -1.23 2.55 -16.16
N SER A 169 -1.45 1.36 -16.74
CA SER A 169 -1.99 0.17 -16.06
C SER A 169 -1.34 -0.19 -14.72
N PRO A 170 -0.01 -0.09 -14.52
CA PRO A 170 0.64 -0.45 -13.25
C PRO A 170 0.18 0.42 -12.06
N LEU A 171 -0.39 1.60 -12.34
CA LEU A 171 -0.91 2.49 -11.30
C LEU A 171 -2.27 2.02 -10.77
N PHE A 172 -3.00 1.20 -11.51
CA PHE A 172 -4.36 0.78 -11.19
C PHE A 172 -4.45 -0.69 -10.83
N VAL A 173 -3.73 -1.56 -11.55
CA VAL A 173 -3.84 -3.02 -11.40
C VAL A 173 -2.50 -3.66 -11.00
N PRO A 174 -2.52 -4.75 -10.20
CA PRO A 174 -1.30 -5.51 -9.93
C PRO A 174 -0.67 -5.98 -11.23
N SER A 175 0.64 -5.80 -11.34
CA SER A 175 1.33 -5.97 -12.61
C SER A 175 2.77 -6.42 -12.41
N MET A 176 3.33 -7.13 -13.39
CA MET A 176 4.70 -7.60 -13.37
C MET A 176 5.39 -7.26 -14.69
N PHE A 177 6.56 -6.63 -14.62
CA PHE A 177 7.30 -6.19 -15.79
C PHE A 177 8.76 -6.63 -15.71
N PRO A 178 9.27 -7.38 -16.70
CA PRO A 178 10.70 -7.58 -16.85
C PRO A 178 11.34 -6.25 -17.30
N LEU A 179 12.19 -5.66 -16.45
CA LEU A 179 12.98 -4.48 -16.79
C LEU A 179 14.26 -4.86 -17.55
N SER A 180 14.79 -6.05 -17.28
CA SER A 180 15.90 -6.68 -18.02
C SER A 180 15.83 -8.20 -17.88
N GLU A 181 16.78 -8.92 -18.48
CA GLU A 181 16.90 -10.39 -18.32
C GLU A 181 17.16 -10.83 -16.87
N HIS A 182 17.61 -9.91 -16.01
CA HIS A 182 17.99 -10.20 -14.62
C HIS A 182 17.18 -9.40 -13.59
N LEU A 183 16.26 -8.54 -14.04
CA LEU A 183 15.50 -7.66 -13.15
C LEU A 183 14.03 -7.66 -13.54
N THR A 184 13.18 -8.05 -12.60
CA THR A 184 11.72 -8.01 -12.70
C THR A 184 11.16 -7.07 -11.64
N PHE A 185 10.25 -6.18 -12.07
CA PHE A 185 9.52 -5.29 -11.19
C PHE A 185 8.10 -5.80 -10.99
N PHE A 186 7.74 -6.11 -9.76
CA PHE A 186 6.41 -6.59 -9.37
C PHE A 186 5.67 -5.53 -8.57
N ILE A 187 4.46 -5.17 -9.01
CA ILE A 187 3.57 -4.26 -8.31
C ILE A 187 2.43 -5.09 -7.73
N GLY A 188 2.51 -5.36 -6.43
CA GLY A 188 1.42 -6.00 -5.69
C GLY A 188 0.38 -5.00 -5.17
N TYR A 189 0.80 -3.75 -4.95
CA TYR A 189 -0.02 -2.70 -4.35
C TYR A 189 -0.08 -1.48 -5.27
N PRO A 190 -1.00 -1.45 -6.26
CA PRO A 190 -1.06 -0.37 -7.26
C PRO A 190 -1.29 1.00 -6.65
N LEU A 191 -0.48 1.99 -7.02
CA LEU A 191 -0.43 3.26 -6.29
C LEU A 191 -1.79 3.96 -6.16
N THR A 192 -2.63 3.94 -7.20
CA THR A 192 -3.90 4.69 -7.23
C THR A 192 -4.90 4.24 -6.16
N PRO A 193 -5.35 2.97 -6.10
CA PRO A 193 -6.31 2.53 -5.07
C PRO A 193 -5.79 2.77 -3.64
N TRP A 194 -4.50 2.51 -3.39
CA TRP A 194 -3.89 2.70 -2.08
C TRP A 194 -3.73 4.18 -1.70
N LEU A 195 -3.44 5.05 -2.67
CA LEU A 195 -3.50 6.50 -2.48
C LEU A 195 -4.91 6.92 -2.05
N GLY A 196 -5.96 6.40 -2.69
CA GLY A 196 -7.35 6.69 -2.33
C GLY A 196 -7.64 6.45 -0.84
N ILE A 197 -7.21 5.31 -0.31
CA ILE A 197 -7.37 4.93 1.11
C ILE A 197 -6.56 5.89 2.02
N LEU A 198 -5.34 6.26 1.63
CA LEU A 198 -4.50 7.18 2.39
C LEU A 198 -5.11 8.59 2.45
N LEU A 199 -5.64 9.09 1.34
CA LEU A 199 -6.32 10.39 1.27
C LEU A 199 -7.62 10.38 2.06
N LEU A 200 -8.40 9.29 1.99
CA LEU A 200 -9.60 9.09 2.80
C LEU A 200 -9.27 9.13 4.30
N GLY A 201 -8.14 8.53 4.71
CA GLY A 201 -7.68 8.57 6.10
C GLY A 201 -7.21 9.95 6.55
N PHE A 202 -6.72 10.79 5.63
CA PHE A 202 -6.23 12.13 5.96
C PHE A 202 -7.34 13.13 6.21
N GLY A 203 -8.35 13.22 5.35
CA GLY A 203 -9.33 14.32 5.41
C GLY A 203 -10.51 14.02 6.32
#